data_AF-A0A957KLA0-F1
#
_entry.id   AF-A0A957KLA0-F1
#
_cell.length_a   1.000
_cell.length_b   1.000
_cell.length_c   1.000
_cell.angle_alpha   90.00
_cell.angle_beta   90.00
_cell.angle_gamma   90.00
#
_symmetry.space_group_name_H-M   'P 1'
#
loop_
_entity.id
_entity.type
_entity.pdbx_description
1 polymer ?
#
loop_
_entity_poly.entity_id
_entity_poly.type
_entity_poly.pdbx_seq_one_letter_code
_entity_poly.pdbx_strand_id
1 'polypeptide(L)' 'LFAGHYKGTHQRIELAWARRLTADVALAQFHGGILESERWPTVKPLVVLHHKDGAWQIAAFQNSPIMNQTKVEETRQ' A
#
# COMPACT_ATOMS: atom_id res chain seq x y z
N LEU A 1 13.32 6.30 8.77
CA LEU A 1 14.48 5.43 8.46
C LEU A 1 14.17 4.04 8.98
N PHE A 2 14.13 3.04 8.11
CA PHE A 2 13.86 1.67 8.54
C PHE A 2 15.04 1.09 9.34
N ALA A 3 14.74 0.33 10.39
CA ALA A 3 15.73 -0.43 11.14
C ALA A 3 15.81 -1.88 10.61
N GLY A 4 16.94 -2.56 10.87
CA GLY A 4 17.12 -3.98 10.53
C GLY A 4 17.23 -4.26 9.01
N HIS A 5 16.61 -5.34 8.54
CA HIS A 5 16.69 -5.85 7.15
C HIS A 5 16.24 -4.86 6.07
N TYR A 6 15.55 -3.79 6.46
CA TYR A 6 15.05 -2.74 5.57
C TYR A 6 15.92 -1.47 5.63
N LYS A 7 17.03 -1.47 6.39
CA LYS A 7 17.91 -0.31 6.49
C LYS A 7 18.51 0.00 5.11
N GLY A 8 18.37 1.25 4.69
CA GLY A 8 18.90 1.73 3.39
C GLY A 8 18.02 1.42 2.19
N THR A 9 16.88 0.74 2.36
CA THR A 9 15.90 0.55 1.28
C THR A 9 15.05 1.81 1.10
N HIS A 10 14.67 2.11 -0.14
CA HIS A 10 13.68 3.13 -0.47
C HIS A 10 12.40 2.46 -0.95
N GLN A 11 11.28 3.09 -0.61
CA GLN A 11 9.97 2.63 -1.03
C GLN A 11 9.42 3.57 -2.10
N ARG A 12 8.78 3.00 -3.12
CA ARG A 12 7.89 3.75 -4.02
C ARG A 12 6.47 3.27 -3.79
N ILE A 13 5.59 4.21 -3.49
CA ILE A 13 4.14 3.99 -3.36
C ILE A 13 3.40 4.99 -4.23
N GLU A 14 2.33 4.53 -4.85
CA GLU A 14 1.47 5.31 -5.72
C GLU A 14 0.03 5.14 -5.24
N LEU A 15 -0.73 6.23 -5.23
CA LEU A 15 -2.14 6.20 -4.85
C LEU A 15 -2.92 5.45 -5.93
N ALA A 16 -3.53 4.32 -5.56
CA ALA A 16 -4.39 3.56 -6.46
C ALA A 16 -5.80 4.15 -6.48
N TRP A 17 -6.36 4.44 -5.30
CA TRP A 17 -7.62 5.16 -5.15
C TRP A 17 -7.74 5.75 -3.74
N ALA A 18 -8.58 6.77 -3.61
CA ALA A 18 -9.01 7.29 -2.32
C ALA A 18 -10.53 7.47 -2.31
N ARG A 19 -11.15 7.22 -1.17
CA ARG A 19 -12.59 7.40 -0.97
C ARG A 19 -12.85 8.00 0.40
N ARG A 20 -13.57 9.12 0.42
CA ARG A 20 -14.13 9.67 1.66
C ARG A 20 -15.34 8.83 2.10
N LEU A 21 -15.39 8.43 3.37
CA LEU A 21 -16.50 7.67 3.95
C LEU A 21 -17.45 8.58 4.74
N THR A 22 -16.90 9.51 5.51
CA THR A 22 -17.64 10.56 6.24
C THR A 22 -16.89 11.90 6.12
N ALA A 23 -17.38 12.98 6.73
CA ALA A 23 -16.66 14.25 6.76
C ALA A 23 -15.22 14.09 7.33
N ASP A 24 -15.09 13.24 8.35
CA ASP A 24 -13.86 13.09 9.12
C ASP A 24 -13.13 11.77 8.84
N VAL A 25 -13.67 10.86 8.02
CA VAL A 25 -13.05 9.56 7.73
C VAL A 25 -12.87 9.35 6.23
N ALA A 26 -11.69 8.89 5.83
CA ALA A 26 -11.39 8.48 4.46
C ALA A 26 -10.57 7.19 4.43
N LEU A 27 -10.64 6.49 3.30
CA LEU A 27 -9.81 5.35 2.95
C LEU A 27 -8.92 5.72 1.77
N ALA A 28 -7.68 5.25 1.79
CA ALA A 28 -6.79 5.33 0.64
C ALA A 28 -6.08 3.98 0.44
N GLN A 29 -6.14 3.48 -0.79
CA GLN A 29 -5.39 2.32 -1.21
C GLN A 29 -4.20 2.78 -2.04
N PHE A 30 -3.04 2.26 -1.71
CA PHE A 30 -1.81 2.46 -2.45
C PHE A 30 -1.38 1.16 -3.09
N HIS A 31 -0.55 1.27 -4.13
CA HIS A 31 0.25 0.19 -4.69
C HIS A 31 1.73 0.60 -4.60
N GLY A 32 2.62 -0.34 -4.31
CA GLY A 32 4.03 -0.01 -4.25
C GLY A 32 4.93 -1.16 -3.87
N GLY A 33 6.16 -0.83 -3.50
CA GLY A 33 7.18 -1.80 -3.13
C GLY A 33 8.50 -1.13 -2.81
N ILE A 34 9.49 -1.96 -2.47
CA ILE A 34 10.88 -1.52 -2.29
C ILE A 34 11.53 -1.39 -3.67
N LEU A 35 12.23 -0.29 -3.92
CA LEU A 35 12.81 0.03 -5.22
C LEU A 35 14.05 -0.81 -5.56
N GLU A 36 14.88 -1.12 -4.56
CA GLU A 36 16.24 -1.64 -4.78
C GLU A 36 16.32 -3.14 -5.06
N SER A 37 15.20 -3.88 -5.04
CA SER A 37 15.27 -5.32 -5.28
C SER A 37 13.95 -5.90 -5.76
N GLU A 38 14.03 -6.56 -6.92
CA GLU A 38 12.97 -7.39 -7.50
C GLU A 38 12.59 -8.59 -6.60
N ARG A 39 13.41 -8.89 -5.59
CA ARG A 39 13.14 -9.97 -4.62
C ARG A 39 12.13 -9.56 -3.56
N TRP A 40 11.87 -8.27 -3.39
CA TRP A 40 10.85 -7.81 -2.44
C TRP A 40 9.48 -7.84 -3.08
N PRO A 41 8.45 -8.33 -2.36
CA PRO A 41 7.10 -8.37 -2.91
C PRO A 41 6.59 -6.95 -3.16
N THR A 42 5.84 -6.79 -4.25
CA THR A 42 4.95 -5.64 -4.38
C THR A 42 3.86 -5.74 -3.31
N VAL A 43 3.35 -4.59 -2.89
CA VAL A 43 2.44 -4.49 -1.75
C VAL A 43 1.25 -3.60 -2.06
N LYS A 44 0.15 -3.83 -1.34
CA LYS A 44 -1.10 -3.04 -1.39
C LYS A 44 -1.42 -2.45 -0.02
N PRO A 45 -0.79 -1.32 0.36
CA PRO A 45 -1.12 -0.65 1.62
C PRO A 45 -2.52 -0.05 1.58
N LEU A 46 -3.36 -0.40 2.55
CA LEU A 46 -4.62 0.28 2.84
C LEU A 46 -4.44 1.16 4.08
N VAL A 47 -4.91 2.40 3.97
CA VAL A 47 -4.80 3.40 5.03
C VAL A 47 -6.18 3.93 5.38
N VAL A 48 -6.48 3.95 6.68
CA VAL A 48 -7.62 4.69 7.24
C VAL A 48 -7.12 6.04 7.69
N LEU A 49 -7.72 7.11 7.16
CA LEU A 49 -7.44 8.49 7.51
C LEU A 49 -8.58 9.03 8.37
N HIS A 50 -8.23 9.71 9.46
CA HIS A 50 -9.17 10.39 10.34
C HIS A 50 -8.79 11.86 10.46
N HIS A 51 -9.75 12.77 10.27
CA HIS A 51 -9.58 14.20 10.49
C HIS A 51 -9.81 14.50 11.96
N LYS A 52 -8.75 14.95 12.65
CA LYS A 52 -8.78 15.27 14.07
C LYS A 52 -7.97 16.53 14.31
N ASP A 53 -8.52 17.44 15.12
CA ASP A 53 -7.86 18.69 15.50
C ASP A 53 -7.41 19.53 14.29
N GLY A 54 -8.23 19.54 13.23
CA GLY A 54 -7.96 20.31 12.01
C GLY A 54 -7.03 19.64 11.00
N ALA A 55 -6.48 18.45 11.29
CA ALA A 55 -5.55 17.76 10.40
C ALA A 55 -5.97 16.30 10.11
N TRP A 56 -5.65 15.82 8.92
CA TRP A 56 -5.81 14.40 8.57
C TRP A 56 -4.63 13.60 9.13
N GLN A 57 -4.94 12.49 9.80
CA GLN A 57 -3.96 11.60 10.42
C GLN A 57 -4.23 10.15 10.00
N ILE A 58 -3.19 9.32 10.00
CA ILE A 58 -3.33 7.88 9.80
C ILE A 58 -3.86 7.26 11.09
N ALA A 59 -5.10 6.77 11.06
CA ALA A 59 -5.72 6.08 12.19
C ALA A 59 -5.40 4.57 12.17
N ALA A 60 -5.29 3.98 10.98
CA ALA A 60 -4.88 2.60 10.81
C ALA A 60 -4.13 2.42 9.49
N PHE A 61 -3.19 1.49 9.48
CA PHE A 61 -2.39 1.13 8.32
C PHE A 61 -2.26 -0.39 8.27
N GLN A 62 -2.60 -0.98 7.13
CA GLN A 62 -2.38 -2.39 6.88
C GLN A 62 -1.71 -2.56 5.53
N ASN A 63 -0.62 -3.32 5.51
CA ASN A 63 0.10 -3.62 4.29
C ASN A 63 0.02 -5.12 4.00
N SER A 64 -0.27 -5.48 2.74
CA SER A 64 -0.37 -6.86 2.30
C SER A 64 0.50 -7.09 1.07
N PRO A 65 1.29 -8.17 0.99
CA PRO A 65 2.00 -8.52 -0.23
C PRO A 65 1.02 -8.91 -1.33
N ILE A 66 1.33 -8.52 -2.56
CA ILE A 66 0.71 -9.06 -3.77
C ILE A 66 1.44 -10.36 -4.07
N MET A 67 0.87 -11.48 -3.64
CA MET A 67 1.34 -12.78 -4.12
C MET A 67 0.86 -12.91 -5.57
N ASN A 68 1.79 -13.10 -6.51
CA ASN A 68 1.47 -13.23 -7.93
C ASN A 68 0.25 -14.13 -8.13
N GLN A 69 -0.75 -13.61 -8.82
CA GLN A 69 -1.84 -14.41 -9.36
C GLN A 69 -1.20 -15.47 -10.25
N THR A 70 -1.47 -16.75 -9.99
CA THR A 70 -1.21 -17.82 -10.94
C THR A 70 -1.65 -17.31 -12.31
N LYS A 71 -0.73 -17.23 -13.29
CA LYS A 71 -1.13 -17.08 -14.69
C LYS A 71 -2.05 -18.27 -14.98
N VAL A 72 -3.36 -18.05 -14.97
CA VAL A 72 -4.27 -18.99 -15.60
C VAL A 72 -3.99 -18.81 -17.08
N GLU A 73 -3.13 -19.66 -17.64
CA GLU A 73 -2.99 -19.78 -19.08
C GLU A 73 -4.37 -20.13 -19.62
N GLU A 74 -5.04 -19.15 -20.24
CA GLU A 74 -6.17 -19.41 -21.11
C GLU A 74 -5.67 -20.33 -22.23
N THR A 75 -5.81 -21.63 -22.03
CA THR A 75 -5.66 -22.62 -23.09
C THR A 75 -6.83 -22.41 -24.03
N ARG A 76 -6.63 -21.58 -25.06
CA ARG A 76 -7.55 -21.54 -26.21
C ARG A 76 -7.32 -22.81 -27.02
N GLN A 77 -8.27 -23.75 -26.93
CA GLN A 77 -8.49 -24.79 -27.92
C GLN A 77 -9.28 -24.23 -29.10
#